data_AF-A0A961QU70-F1
#
_entry.id   AF-A0A961QU70-F1
#
_cell.length_a   1.000
_cell.length_b   1.000
_cell.length_c   1.000
_cell.angle_alpha   90.00
_cell.angle_beta   90.00
_cell.angle_gamma   90.00
#
_symmetry.space_group_name_H-M   'P 1'
#
loop_
_entity.id
_entity.type
_entity.pdbx_description
1 polymer ?
#
loop_
_entity_poly.entity_id
_entity_poly.type
_entity_poly.pdbx_seq_one_letter_code
_entity_poly.pdbx_strand_id
1 'polypeptide(L)'
;MATLVLAAAGSALGGAVGGSMAGLSSMVLGKALGATLGSMIDQKLMGLGSEPVETGRVDRFRVMGSSEGAALPRVFGRVRIAGQLIWSSRFLETVNSEDVGGKGGGGTTVREYSYSVSLAVALCEGEILRIGRIWADGQAMQQTGLTFRLHR
;
A
#
# COMPACT_ATOMS: atom_id res chain seq x y z
N MET A 1 7.95 -8.73 32.17
CA MET A 1 7.41 -9.50 33.33
C MET A 1 8.31 -9.35 34.56
N ALA A 2 9.60 -9.02 34.40
CA ALA A 2 10.52 -8.79 35.51
C ALA A 2 10.20 -7.48 36.26
N THR A 3 9.69 -6.44 35.58
CA THR A 3 9.23 -5.17 36.19
C THR A 3 8.23 -5.39 37.32
N LEU A 4 7.18 -6.16 37.08
CA LEU A 4 6.14 -6.43 38.08
C LEU A 4 6.69 -7.22 39.27
N VAL A 5 7.56 -8.21 39.00
CA VAL A 5 8.14 -9.06 40.05
C VAL A 5 9.18 -8.30 40.89
N LEU A 6 10.08 -7.54 40.28
CA LEU A 6 11.07 -6.72 41.01
C LEU A 6 10.42 -5.53 41.72
N ALA A 7 9.39 -4.91 41.14
CA ALA A 7 8.65 -3.85 41.82
C ALA A 7 7.86 -4.40 43.02
N ALA A 8 7.29 -5.60 42.91
CA ALA A 8 6.64 -6.28 44.04
C ALA A 8 7.66 -6.62 45.13
N ALA A 9 8.81 -7.22 44.79
CA ALA A 9 9.87 -7.54 45.73
C ALA A 9 10.49 -6.29 46.40
N GLY A 10 10.74 -5.24 45.63
CA GLY A 10 11.26 -3.96 46.14
C GLY A 10 10.26 -3.23 47.05
N SER A 11 8.95 -3.35 46.78
CA SER A 11 7.91 -2.83 47.66
C SER A 11 7.76 -3.62 48.95
N ALA A 12 7.94 -4.94 48.90
CA ALA A 12 7.89 -5.81 50.08
C ALA A 12 9.10 -5.57 51.00
N LEU A 13 10.31 -5.44 50.43
CA LEU A 13 11.52 -5.12 51.20
C LEU A 13 11.53 -3.68 51.73
N GLY A 14 11.09 -2.71 50.92
CA GLY A 14 10.98 -1.30 51.35
C GLY A 14 9.93 -1.07 52.43
N GLY A 15 8.87 -1.89 52.47
CA GLY A 15 7.90 -1.92 53.56
C GLY A 15 8.36 -2.67 54.82
N ALA A 16 9.27 -3.65 54.67
CA ALA A 16 9.81 -4.42 55.79
C ALA A 16 10.92 -3.67 56.57
N VAL A 17 11.71 -2.83 55.90
CA VAL A 17 12.82 -2.08 56.54
C VAL A 17 12.35 -0.73 57.13
N GLY A 18 11.27 -0.13 56.61
CA GLY A 18 10.70 1.13 57.13
C GLY A 18 9.35 0.91 57.81
N GLY A 19 9.32 0.67 59.12
CA GLY A 19 8.07 0.53 59.88
C GLY A 19 7.20 1.80 59.88
N SER A 20 5.90 1.60 59.65
CA SER A 20 4.66 2.39 59.91
C SER A 20 4.61 3.94 59.88
N MET A 21 5.70 4.70 59.89
CA MET A 21 5.66 6.18 59.75
C MET A 21 6.59 6.73 58.66
N ALA A 22 7.73 6.07 58.38
CA ALA A 22 8.56 6.31 57.18
C ALA A 22 8.34 5.23 56.09
N GLY A 23 7.46 4.26 56.35
CA GLY A 23 7.24 3.09 55.50
C GLY A 23 6.56 3.36 54.17
N LEU A 24 5.73 4.41 54.08
CA LEU A 24 5.12 4.79 52.81
C LEU A 24 6.15 5.40 51.86
N SER A 25 7.10 6.21 52.37
CA SER A 25 8.16 6.80 51.55
C SER A 25 9.22 5.77 51.16
N SER A 26 9.62 4.85 52.06
CA SER A 26 10.56 3.76 51.73
C SER A 26 9.96 2.71 50.80
N MET A 27 8.65 2.42 50.91
CA MET A 27 7.94 1.54 49.98
C MET A 27 7.81 2.16 48.59
N VAL A 28 7.51 3.45 48.51
CA VAL A 28 7.45 4.18 47.23
C VAL A 28 8.84 4.27 46.59
N LEU A 29 9.89 4.54 47.37
CA LEU A 29 11.27 4.56 46.88
C LEU A 29 11.75 3.17 46.43
N GLY A 30 11.48 2.10 47.20
CA GLY A 30 11.82 0.73 46.84
C GLY A 30 11.05 0.21 45.62
N LYS A 31 9.78 0.58 45.48
CA LYS A 31 8.97 0.30 44.29
C LYS A 31 9.47 1.08 43.08
N ALA A 32 9.81 2.36 43.25
CA ALA A 32 10.34 3.19 42.16
C ALA A 32 11.69 2.65 41.66
N LEU A 33 12.63 2.37 42.56
CA LEU A 33 13.95 1.81 42.22
C LEU A 33 13.84 0.39 41.63
N GLY A 34 12.95 -0.45 42.17
CA GLY A 34 12.68 -1.78 41.61
C GLY A 34 12.01 -1.74 40.24
N ALA A 35 11.13 -0.76 40.00
CA ALA A 35 10.49 -0.56 38.71
C ALA A 35 11.44 0.01 37.66
N THR A 36 12.37 0.91 38.02
CA THR A 36 13.37 1.46 37.08
C THR A 36 14.45 0.46 36.71
N LEU A 37 14.97 -0.31 37.67
CA LEU A 37 15.91 -1.38 37.37
C LEU A 37 15.22 -2.55 36.65
N GLY A 38 14.01 -2.88 37.08
CA GLY A 38 13.16 -3.87 36.40
C GLY A 38 12.83 -3.47 34.97
N SER A 39 12.61 -2.18 34.69
CA SER A 39 12.30 -1.71 33.33
C SER A 39 13.54 -1.70 32.43
N MET A 40 14.73 -1.45 32.98
CA MET A 40 15.99 -1.60 32.24
C MET A 40 16.28 -3.06 31.88
N ILE A 41 15.97 -4.00 32.78
CA ILE A 41 16.15 -5.44 32.53
C ILE A 41 15.07 -5.97 31.58
N ASP A 42 13.79 -5.60 31.78
CA ASP A 42 12.72 -5.95 30.83
C ASP A 42 12.99 -5.29 29.46
N GLN A 43 13.55 -4.07 29.38
CA GLN A 43 13.98 -3.46 28.11
C GLN A 43 15.18 -4.19 27.48
N LYS A 44 16.14 -4.70 28.26
CA LYS A 44 17.25 -5.49 27.70
C LYS A 44 16.83 -6.89 27.28
N LEU A 45 15.85 -7.49 27.96
CA LEU A 45 15.38 -8.86 27.71
C LEU A 45 14.27 -8.91 26.64
N MET A 46 13.38 -7.91 26.59
CA MET A 46 12.30 -7.77 25.59
C MET A 46 12.63 -6.79 24.46
N GLY A 47 13.60 -5.89 24.64
CA GLY A 47 14.05 -4.92 23.63
C GLY A 47 15.21 -5.40 22.76
N LEU A 48 15.39 -6.72 22.64
CA LEU A 48 16.11 -7.32 21.51
C LEU A 48 15.26 -7.34 20.22
N GLY A 49 14.00 -6.92 20.30
CA GLY A 49 13.15 -6.71 19.13
C GLY A 49 13.43 -5.35 18.49
N SER A 50 13.81 -5.37 17.21
CA SER A 50 13.94 -4.19 16.36
C SER A 50 12.68 -3.35 16.37
N GLU A 51 12.83 -2.04 16.19
CA GLU A 51 11.69 -1.12 16.01
C GLU A 51 10.75 -1.66 14.91
N PRO A 52 9.42 -1.65 15.13
CA PRO A 52 8.48 -2.21 14.18
C PRO A 52 8.56 -1.46 12.85
N VAL A 53 9.05 -2.14 11.81
CA VAL A 53 9.05 -1.60 10.45
C VAL A 53 7.64 -1.74 9.89
N GLU A 54 7.04 -0.61 9.51
CA GLU A 54 5.77 -0.62 8.80
C GLU A 54 5.92 -1.38 7.47
N THR A 55 5.16 -2.46 7.32
CA THR A 55 5.22 -3.31 6.13
C THR A 55 3.81 -3.70 5.69
N GLY A 56 3.62 -3.87 4.38
CA GLY A 56 2.41 -4.47 3.82
C GLY A 56 1.14 -3.62 3.92
N ARG A 57 1.23 -2.29 4.02
CA ARG A 57 0.05 -1.42 3.99
C ARG A 57 -0.74 -1.67 2.70
N VAL A 58 -1.97 -2.17 2.85
CA VAL A 58 -2.83 -2.51 1.71
C VAL A 58 -3.30 -1.22 1.06
N ASP A 59 -2.84 -0.99 -0.15
CA ASP A 59 -3.35 0.09 -0.99
C ASP A 59 -4.79 -0.25 -1.41
N ARG A 60 -5.73 0.63 -1.07
CA ARG A 60 -7.16 0.43 -1.31
C ARG A 60 -7.55 0.75 -2.75
N PHE A 61 -6.72 1.49 -3.49
CA PHE A 61 -7.06 1.92 -4.85
C PHE A 61 -5.90 1.71 -5.81
N ARG A 62 -5.98 0.63 -6.61
CA ARG A 62 -4.98 0.30 -7.62
C ARG A 62 -5.26 1.08 -8.90
N VAL A 63 -4.70 2.28 -8.99
CA VAL A 63 -4.76 3.14 -10.19
C VAL A 63 -3.47 2.99 -10.98
N MET A 64 -3.59 2.95 -12.30
CA MET A 64 -2.44 3.00 -13.18
C MET A 64 -1.86 4.41 -13.19
N GLY A 65 -0.57 4.56 -12.91
CA GLY A 65 0.14 5.83 -12.99
C GLY A 65 0.92 6.01 -14.28
N SER A 66 1.49 7.22 -14.45
CA SER A 66 2.42 7.57 -15.53
C SER A 66 3.61 8.42 -15.03
N SER A 67 3.80 8.49 -13.71
CA SER A 67 4.89 9.23 -13.08
C SER A 67 6.24 8.54 -13.26
N GLU A 68 7.28 9.35 -13.38
CA GLU A 68 8.66 8.89 -13.30
C GLU A 68 9.05 8.60 -11.83
N GLY A 69 9.92 7.63 -11.61
CA GLY A 69 10.38 7.24 -10.27
C GLY A 69 9.44 6.33 -9.48
N ALA A 70 8.31 5.89 -10.07
CA ALA A 70 7.47 4.86 -9.48
C ALA A 70 8.24 3.53 -9.39
N ALA A 71 8.12 2.83 -8.26
CA ALA A 71 8.79 1.55 -8.05
C ALA A 71 8.19 0.46 -8.96
N LEU A 72 9.05 -0.41 -9.49
CA LEU A 72 8.62 -1.58 -10.25
C LEU A 72 8.21 -2.69 -9.28
N PRO A 73 6.95 -3.15 -9.30
CA PRO A 73 6.46 -4.11 -8.33
C PRO A 73 6.99 -5.52 -8.61
N ARG A 74 7.24 -6.28 -7.54
CA ARG A 74 7.49 -7.73 -7.57
C ARG A 74 6.23 -8.45 -7.10
N VAL A 75 5.75 -9.40 -7.90
CA VAL A 75 4.50 -10.11 -7.62
C VAL A 75 4.71 -11.60 -7.73
N PHE A 76 4.12 -12.36 -6.81
CA PHE A 76 4.15 -13.81 -6.81
C PHE A 76 2.73 -14.37 -6.94
N GLY A 77 2.57 -15.38 -7.81
CA GLY A 77 1.28 -16.02 -8.07
C GLY A 77 0.35 -15.20 -8.96
N ARG A 78 -0.97 -15.38 -8.79
CA ARG A 78 -1.99 -14.74 -9.62
C ARG A 78 -2.65 -13.58 -8.86
N VAL A 79 -2.17 -12.37 -9.12
CA VAL A 79 -2.66 -11.14 -8.50
C VAL A 79 -3.01 -10.10 -9.56
N ARG A 80 -4.00 -9.25 -9.30
CA ARG A 80 -4.31 -8.09 -10.14
C ARG A 80 -3.36 -6.93 -9.82
N ILE A 81 -2.71 -6.36 -10.82
CA ILE A 81 -1.90 -5.15 -10.68
C ILE A 81 -2.39 -4.07 -11.64
N ALA A 82 -2.17 -2.80 -11.29
CA ALA A 82 -2.51 -1.68 -12.17
C ALA A 82 -1.46 -1.49 -13.27
N GLY A 83 -0.19 -1.69 -12.93
CA GLY A 83 0.94 -1.38 -13.81
C GLY A 83 1.23 0.12 -13.88
N GLN A 84 2.24 0.48 -14.67
CA GLN A 84 2.68 1.84 -14.92
C GLN A 84 2.78 2.08 -16.43
N LEU A 85 2.23 3.19 -16.92
CA LEU A 85 2.40 3.62 -18.30
C LEU A 85 3.84 4.10 -18.51
N ILE A 86 4.58 3.44 -19.40
CA ILE A 86 5.98 3.78 -19.70
C ILE A 86 6.15 4.47 -21.05
N TRP A 87 5.17 4.31 -21.94
CA TRP A 87 5.16 4.96 -23.25
C TRP A 87 3.73 5.05 -23.78
N SER A 88 3.43 6.16 -24.46
CA SER A 88 2.18 6.36 -25.18
C SER A 88 2.43 7.13 -26.47
N SER A 89 1.72 6.76 -27.54
CA SER A 89 1.62 7.63 -28.71
C SER A 89 0.79 8.88 -28.37
N ARG A 90 0.86 9.89 -29.25
CA ARG A 90 -0.17 10.93 -29.27
C ARG A 90 -1.51 10.31 -29.66
N PHE A 91 -2.62 10.95 -29.27
CA PHE A 91 -3.94 10.57 -29.72
C PHE A 91 -4.05 10.74 -31.23
N LEU A 92 -4.57 9.72 -31.90
CA LEU A 92 -4.92 9.76 -33.31
C LEU A 92 -6.43 9.94 -33.42
N GLU A 93 -6.86 11.09 -33.92
CA GLU A 93 -8.25 11.44 -34.15
C GLU A 93 -8.70 10.95 -35.53
N THR A 94 -9.89 10.36 -35.59
CA THR A 94 -10.58 9.95 -36.81
C THR A 94 -11.93 10.66 -36.85
N VAL A 95 -12.16 11.44 -37.90
CA VAL A 95 -13.39 12.23 -38.08
C VAL A 95 -14.24 11.59 -39.17
N ASN A 96 -15.39 11.07 -38.79
CA ASN A 96 -16.41 10.59 -39.73
C ASN A 96 -17.40 11.73 -39.95
N SER A 97 -17.54 12.20 -41.19
CA SER A 97 -18.52 13.23 -41.56
C SER A 97 -19.61 12.59 -42.40
N GLU A 98 -20.87 12.72 -41.96
CA GLU A 98 -22.05 12.26 -42.69
C GLU A 98 -22.96 13.45 -42.99
N ASP A 99 -23.32 13.62 -44.27
CA ASP A 99 -24.29 14.62 -44.67
C ASP A 99 -25.70 14.05 -44.53
N VAL A 100 -26.43 14.52 -43.52
CA VAL A 100 -27.82 14.12 -43.27
C VAL A 100 -28.74 15.04 -44.06
N GLY A 101 -29.43 14.47 -45.05
CA GLY A 101 -30.39 15.21 -45.88
C GLY A 101 -31.65 15.61 -45.12
N GLY A 102 -32.01 16.89 -45.15
CA GLY A 102 -33.28 17.41 -44.63
C GLY A 102 -34.34 17.55 -45.72
N LYS A 103 -35.57 17.11 -45.44
CA LYS A 103 -36.74 17.35 -46.30
C LYS A 103 -37.00 18.87 -46.37
N GLY A 104 -36.55 19.51 -47.44
CA GLY A 104 -36.62 20.98 -47.60
C GLY A 104 -35.35 21.64 -48.14
N GLY A 105 -34.30 20.89 -48.50
CA GLY A 105 -33.13 21.42 -49.21
C GLY A 105 -32.00 21.94 -48.32
N GLY A 106 -32.15 21.88 -46.99
CA GLY A 106 -31.04 22.06 -46.05
C GLY A 106 -30.50 20.71 -45.61
N GLY A 107 -29.28 20.35 -46.03
CA GLY A 107 -28.53 19.25 -45.44
C GLY A 107 -27.73 19.72 -44.23
N THR A 108 -27.59 18.87 -43.22
CA THR A 108 -26.72 19.11 -42.05
C THR A 108 -25.59 18.08 -42.05
N THR A 109 -24.35 18.53 -42.04
CA THR A 109 -23.18 17.66 -41.86
C THR A 109 -23.01 17.32 -40.37
N VAL A 110 -23.14 16.05 -40.02
CA VAL A 110 -22.83 15.52 -38.69
C VAL A 110 -21.39 15.03 -38.69
N ARG A 111 -20.59 15.47 -37.71
CA ARG A 111 -19.20 15.00 -37.53
C ARG A 111 -19.08 14.18 -36.25
N GLU A 112 -18.67 12.93 -36.38
CA GLU A 112 -18.32 12.05 -35.28
C GLU A 112 -16.79 11.99 -35.13
N TYR A 113 -16.30 12.16 -33.90
CA TYR A 113 -14.88 12.13 -33.57
C TYR A 113 -14.57 10.86 -32.78
N SER A 114 -13.64 10.05 -33.28
CA SER A 114 -13.12 8.86 -32.61
C SER A 114 -11.63 9.01 -32.35
N TYR A 115 -11.13 8.44 -31.25
CA TYR A 115 -9.72 8.53 -30.87
C TYR A 115 -9.10 7.14 -30.70
N SER A 116 -7.84 7.01 -31.11
CA SER A 116 -7.03 5.82 -30.88
C SER A 116 -5.67 6.18 -30.30
N VAL A 117 -5.10 5.27 -29.52
CA VAL A 117 -3.80 5.44 -28.87
C VAL A 117 -3.07 4.10 -28.79
N SER A 118 -1.75 4.14 -28.94
CA SER A 118 -0.86 3.00 -28.65
C SER A 118 -0.18 3.22 -27.31
N LEU A 119 -0.17 2.19 -26.47
CA LEU A 119 0.33 2.28 -25.10
C LEU A 119 1.29 1.11 -24.81
N ALA A 120 2.30 1.35 -23.99
CA ALA A 120 3.10 0.32 -23.35
C ALA A 120 3.01 0.46 -21.83
N VAL A 121 2.63 -0.62 -21.16
CA VAL A 121 2.40 -0.66 -19.71
C VAL A 121 3.34 -1.68 -19.08
N ALA A 122 4.17 -1.23 -18.15
CA ALA A 122 5.02 -2.08 -17.33
C ALA A 122 4.22 -2.68 -16.17
N LEU A 123 4.26 -4.00 -16.00
CA LEU A 123 3.46 -4.71 -14.99
C LEU A 123 4.24 -5.05 -13.73
N CYS A 124 5.35 -5.77 -13.87
CA CYS A 124 6.19 -6.23 -12.77
C CYS A 124 7.59 -6.60 -13.28
N GLU A 125 8.53 -6.79 -12.36
CA GLU A 125 9.81 -7.40 -12.69
C GLU A 125 9.74 -8.94 -12.75
N GLY A 126 10.62 -9.54 -13.55
CA GLY A 126 10.74 -10.98 -13.73
C GLY A 126 9.80 -11.55 -14.81
N GLU A 127 10.10 -12.79 -15.23
CA GLU A 127 9.33 -13.47 -16.27
C GLU A 127 7.91 -13.80 -15.81
N ILE A 128 6.93 -13.53 -16.67
CA ILE A 128 5.53 -13.83 -16.40
C ILE A 128 4.94 -14.87 -17.36
N LEU A 129 4.03 -15.70 -16.86
CA LEU A 129 3.41 -16.76 -17.67
C LEU A 129 2.44 -16.21 -18.71
N ARG A 130 1.46 -15.40 -18.29
CA ARG A 130 0.44 -14.80 -19.17
C ARG A 130 -0.34 -13.70 -18.45
N ILE A 131 -0.97 -12.83 -19.23
CA ILE A 131 -2.04 -11.94 -18.75
C ILE A 131 -3.35 -12.71 -18.81
N GLY A 132 -4.10 -12.72 -17.71
CA GLY A 132 -5.30 -13.55 -17.57
C GLY A 132 -6.61 -12.85 -17.91
N ARG A 133 -6.85 -11.67 -17.32
CA ARG A 133 -8.00 -10.82 -17.57
C ARG A 133 -7.53 -9.36 -17.49
N ILE A 134 -8.12 -8.52 -18.33
CA ILE A 134 -7.85 -7.08 -18.37
C ILE A 134 -9.12 -6.37 -17.92
N TRP A 135 -8.96 -5.30 -17.15
CA TRP A 135 -10.06 -4.44 -16.71
C TRP A 135 -9.70 -3.00 -17.02
N ALA A 136 -10.69 -2.22 -17.46
CA ALA A 136 -10.60 -0.77 -17.59
C ALA A 136 -11.71 -0.15 -16.74
N ASP A 137 -11.34 0.81 -15.88
CA ASP A 137 -12.25 1.55 -14.99
C ASP A 137 -13.28 0.67 -14.24
N GLY A 138 -12.81 -0.49 -13.76
CA GLY A 138 -13.61 -1.43 -12.99
C GLY A 138 -14.38 -2.46 -13.82
N GLN A 139 -14.50 -2.28 -15.13
CA GLN A 139 -15.19 -3.22 -16.02
C GLN A 139 -14.23 -4.21 -16.67
N ALA A 140 -14.64 -5.48 -16.73
CA ALA A 140 -13.85 -6.51 -17.39
C ALA A 140 -13.92 -6.31 -18.91
N MET A 141 -12.75 -6.22 -19.55
CA MET A 141 -12.65 -6.12 -21.00
C MET A 141 -12.49 -7.51 -21.62
N GLN A 142 -13.11 -7.72 -22.78
CA GLN A 142 -12.87 -8.91 -23.58
C GLN A 142 -11.53 -8.81 -24.30
N GLN A 143 -10.67 -9.81 -24.10
CA GLN A 143 -9.33 -9.84 -24.71
C GLN A 143 -9.36 -10.13 -26.21
N THR A 144 -10.39 -10.82 -26.72
CA THR A 144 -10.46 -11.26 -28.12
C THR A 144 -10.48 -10.09 -29.12
N GLY A 145 -10.93 -8.90 -28.71
CA GLY A 145 -10.92 -7.69 -29.54
C GLY A 145 -9.77 -6.71 -29.22
N LEU A 146 -8.91 -7.04 -28.26
CA LEU A 146 -7.80 -6.19 -27.84
C LEU A 146 -6.53 -6.58 -28.57
N THR A 147 -6.00 -5.67 -29.39
CA THR A 147 -4.66 -5.82 -29.97
C THR A 147 -3.62 -5.46 -28.92
N PHE A 148 -3.04 -6.46 -28.26
CA PHE A 148 -1.91 -6.26 -27.35
C PHE A 148 -0.84 -7.33 -27.55
N ARG A 149 0.39 -7.00 -27.16
CA ARG A 149 1.53 -7.92 -27.16
C ARG A 149 2.06 -8.05 -25.74
N LEU A 150 2.28 -9.28 -25.31
CA LEU A 150 2.90 -9.56 -24.02
C LEU A 150 4.40 -9.77 -24.20
N HIS A 151 5.19 -9.03 -23.42
CA HIS A 151 6.63 -9.20 -23.27
C HIS A 151 6.91 -9.83 -21.90
N ARG A 152 7.83 -10.79 -21.85
CA ARG A 152 8.17 -11.56 -20.66
C ARG A 152 9.62 -11.31 -20.29
#